data_AF-A0A949EZR9-F1
#
_entry.id   AF-A0A949EZR9-F1
#
_cell.length_a   1.000
_cell.length_b   1.000
_cell.length_c   1.000
_cell.angle_alpha   90.00
_cell.angle_beta   90.00
_cell.angle_gamma   90.00
#
_symmetry.space_group_name_H-M   'P 1'
#
loop_
_entity.id
_entity.type
_entity.pdbx_description
1 polymer ?
#
loop_
_entity_poly.entity_id
_entity_poly.type
_entity_poly.pdbx_seq_one_letter_code
_entity_poly.pdbx_strand_id
1 'polypeptide(L)'
;MHIFERSDFQMDVTEVRVFLRNKDSNKKLKAYVTITFDNCFVVRDVKVIEGSKGLFVAMPSAKMKTTCLQCGHRNVVRSKYCNQCAAALEQQPVKTVSQADDEHRQNEHKDIAHPITPECREYIQKKVLEAYKLEVSNAPQDSRHVGVRSLSAAEDVMGDADFE
;
A
#
# COMPACT_ATOMS: atom_id res chain seq x y z
N MET A 1 -9.77 36.07 19.22
CA MET A 1 -8.90 35.51 18.16
C MET A 1 -9.44 34.14 17.77
N HIS A 2 -10.46 34.12 16.90
CA HIS A 2 -10.88 32.90 16.19
C HIS A 2 -9.94 32.75 15.01
N ILE A 3 -8.86 31.99 15.18
CA ILE A 3 -7.91 31.73 14.10
C ILE A 3 -8.09 30.26 13.74
N PHE A 4 -8.50 30.03 12.48
CA PHE A 4 -8.76 28.75 11.82
C PHE A 4 -10.09 28.08 12.19
N GLU A 5 -11.18 28.56 11.60
CA GLU A 5 -12.14 27.63 11.00
C GLU A 5 -11.32 26.75 10.05
N ARG A 6 -11.01 25.55 10.54
CA ARG A 6 -10.22 24.54 9.84
C ARG A 6 -11.06 24.14 8.62
N SER A 7 -10.83 24.84 7.52
CA SER A 7 -11.44 24.53 6.23
C SER A 7 -11.14 23.07 5.95
N ASP A 8 -12.19 22.29 5.74
CA ASP A 8 -12.16 20.87 5.39
C ASP A 8 -11.43 20.68 4.05
N PHE A 9 -10.10 20.81 4.03
CA PHE A 9 -9.26 20.22 2.99
C PHE A 9 -9.21 18.72 3.25
N GLN A 10 -10.34 18.07 2.99
CA GLN A 10 -10.50 16.64 3.14
C GLN A 10 -10.01 15.99 1.85
N MET A 11 -8.84 15.35 1.93
CA MET A 11 -8.27 14.56 0.83
C MET A 11 -9.21 13.39 0.50
N ASP A 12 -9.67 13.27 -0.75
CA ASP A 12 -10.65 12.29 -1.17
C ASP A 12 -10.05 11.16 -2.01
N VAL A 13 -10.46 9.93 -1.70
CA VAL A 13 -10.13 8.75 -2.52
C VAL A 13 -11.09 8.68 -3.69
N THR A 14 -10.65 9.21 -4.82
CA THR A 14 -11.42 9.26 -6.07
C THR A 14 -11.50 7.93 -6.82
N GLU A 15 -10.46 7.10 -6.77
CA GLU A 15 -10.46 5.80 -7.45
C GLU A 15 -9.67 4.76 -6.65
N VAL A 16 -10.18 3.51 -6.61
CA VAL A 16 -9.48 2.37 -6.03
C VAL A 16 -9.49 1.22 -7.04
N ARG A 17 -8.31 0.82 -7.49
CA ARG A 17 -8.12 -0.32 -8.41
C ARG A 17 -7.57 -1.50 -7.64
N VAL A 18 -8.29 -2.61 -7.64
CA VAL A 18 -7.92 -3.83 -6.92
C VAL A 18 -7.48 -4.90 -7.91
N PHE A 19 -6.30 -5.46 -7.66
CA PHE A 19 -5.74 -6.60 -8.38
C PHE A 19 -5.67 -7.79 -7.44
N LEU A 20 -6.68 -8.67 -7.50
CA LEU A 20 -6.75 -9.87 -6.67
C LEU A 20 -5.57 -10.81 -6.96
N ARG A 21 -5.02 -11.38 -5.90
CA ARG A 21 -4.02 -12.44 -5.97
C ARG A 21 -4.72 -13.79 -5.86
N ASN A 22 -4.17 -14.82 -6.52
CA ASN A 22 -4.71 -16.17 -6.52
C ASN A 22 -4.99 -16.68 -5.08
N LYS A 23 -6.09 -17.41 -4.91
CA LYS A 23 -6.64 -17.93 -3.63
C LYS A 23 -5.81 -19.06 -3.02
N ASP A 24 -4.48 -18.98 -3.08
CA ASP A 24 -3.63 -19.85 -2.27
C ASP A 24 -3.88 -19.54 -0.80
N SER A 25 -4.45 -20.50 -0.07
CA SER A 25 -4.79 -20.37 1.36
C SER A 25 -3.59 -20.04 2.24
N ASN A 26 -2.37 -20.39 1.81
CA ASN A 26 -1.14 -20.17 2.57
C ASN A 26 -0.51 -18.77 2.40
N LYS A 27 -1.00 -17.94 1.48
CA LYS A 27 -0.41 -16.61 1.25
C LYS A 27 -1.18 -15.53 2.00
N LYS A 28 -0.45 -14.78 2.85
CA LYS A 28 -0.97 -13.62 3.58
C LYS A 28 -1.42 -12.49 2.65
N LEU A 29 -0.79 -12.35 1.48
CA LEU A 29 -1.12 -11.31 0.51
C LEU A 29 -2.35 -11.70 -0.32
N LYS A 30 -3.42 -10.90 -0.25
CA LYS A 30 -4.68 -11.14 -0.96
C LYS A 30 -4.86 -10.31 -2.21
N ALA A 31 -4.41 -9.06 -2.20
CA ALA A 31 -4.51 -8.19 -3.38
C ALA A 31 -3.43 -7.10 -3.38
N TYR A 32 -3.11 -6.62 -4.58
CA TYR A 32 -2.45 -5.33 -4.78
C TYR A 32 -3.50 -4.28 -5.11
N VAL A 33 -3.28 -3.06 -4.65
CA VAL A 33 -4.22 -1.95 -4.79
C VAL A 33 -3.48 -0.71 -5.28
N THR A 34 -4.12 0.02 -6.18
CA THR A 34 -3.71 1.36 -6.59
C THR A 34 -4.80 2.33 -6.21
N ILE A 35 -4.43 3.41 -5.52
CA ILE A 35 -5.35 4.43 -5.00
C ILE A 35 -5.06 5.74 -5.72
N THR A 36 -6.11 6.41 -6.20
CA THR A 36 -6.04 7.77 -6.74
C THR A 36 -6.72 8.73 -5.76
N PHE A 37 -5.98 9.73 -5.31
CA PHE A 37 -6.46 10.81 -4.47
C PHE A 37 -6.72 12.05 -5.31
N ASP A 38 -7.85 12.71 -5.07
CA ASP A 38 -8.27 13.97 -5.68
C ASP A 38 -8.07 14.04 -7.20
N ASN A 39 -8.20 12.91 -7.91
CA ASN A 39 -7.91 12.77 -9.35
C ASN A 39 -6.51 13.23 -9.80
N CYS A 40 -5.59 13.53 -8.89
CA CYS A 40 -4.31 14.18 -9.21
C CYS A 40 -3.09 13.43 -8.66
N PHE A 41 -3.27 12.51 -7.70
CA PHE A 41 -2.17 11.81 -7.07
C PHE A 41 -2.43 10.30 -6.96
N VAL A 42 -1.52 9.49 -7.49
CA VAL A 42 -1.68 8.02 -7.51
C VAL A 42 -0.64 7.34 -6.62
N VAL A 43 -1.11 6.50 -5.70
CA VAL A 43 -0.28 5.63 -4.88
C VAL A 43 -0.45 4.18 -5.34
N ARG A 44 0.64 3.57 -5.81
CA ARG A 44 0.69 2.17 -6.27
C ARG A 44 1.23 1.26 -5.18
N ASP A 45 1.11 -0.05 -5.42
CA ASP A 45 1.68 -1.12 -4.57
C ASP A 45 1.20 -1.12 -3.11
N VAL A 46 0.01 -0.56 -2.86
CA VAL A 46 -0.74 -0.79 -1.62
C VAL A 46 -1.17 -2.26 -1.59
N LYS A 47 -1.18 -2.90 -0.42
CA LYS A 47 -1.45 -4.34 -0.30
C LYS A 47 -2.60 -4.61 0.67
N VAL A 48 -3.49 -5.52 0.30
CA VAL A 48 -4.46 -6.11 1.23
C VAL A 48 -3.87 -7.41 1.76
N ILE A 49 -3.70 -7.51 3.08
CA ILE A 49 -3.03 -8.62 3.74
C ILE A 49 -3.98 -9.21 4.79
N GLU A 50 -4.02 -10.55 4.87
CA GLU A 50 -4.66 -11.30 5.94
C GLU A 50 -3.70 -11.45 7.12
N GLY A 51 -4.01 -10.75 8.21
CA GLY A 51 -3.33 -10.87 9.49
C GLY A 51 -4.10 -11.74 10.47
N SER A 52 -3.57 -11.88 11.70
CA SER A 52 -4.21 -12.66 12.76
C SER A 52 -5.54 -12.06 13.25
N LYS A 53 -5.70 -10.74 13.15
CA LYS A 53 -6.93 -10.01 13.52
C LYS A 53 -7.86 -9.72 12.34
N GLY A 54 -7.59 -10.31 11.17
CA GLY A 54 -8.35 -10.10 9.94
C GLY A 54 -7.59 -9.33 8.86
N LEU A 55 -8.32 -8.85 7.86
CA LEU A 55 -7.78 -8.15 6.70
C LEU A 55 -7.37 -6.72 7.07
N PHE A 56 -6.18 -6.31 6.62
CA PHE A 56 -5.69 -4.95 6.81
C PHE A 56 -4.94 -4.45 5.57
N VAL A 57 -4.78 -3.14 5.49
CA VAL A 57 -4.06 -2.46 4.39
C VAL A 57 -2.62 -2.19 4.82
N ALA A 58 -1.67 -2.64 4.01
CA ALA A 58 -0.26 -2.32 4.14
C ALA A 58 0.15 -1.33 3.04
N MET A 59 0.83 -0.27 3.45
CA MET A 59 1.29 0.78 2.55
C MET A 59 2.47 0.31 1.68
N PRO A 60 2.72 0.96 0.53
CA PRO A 60 3.86 0.63 -0.31
C PRO A 60 5.16 0.87 0.44
N SER A 61 6.04 -0.14 0.44
CA SER A 61 7.30 -0.10 1.18
C SER A 61 8.50 -0.40 0.28
N ALA A 62 9.60 0.31 0.51
CA ALA A 62 10.87 0.11 -0.17
C ALA A 62 11.97 -0.26 0.83
N LYS A 63 12.88 -1.12 0.40
CA LYS A 63 14.13 -1.37 1.12
C LYS A 63 14.99 -0.12 1.08
N MET A 64 15.44 0.32 2.25
CA MET A 64 16.39 1.41 2.32
C MET A 64 17.71 1.00 1.66
N LYS A 65 18.37 1.99 1.04
CA LYS A 65 19.69 1.80 0.43
C LYS A 65 20.66 2.87 0.93
N THR A 66 21.92 2.50 1.11
CA THR A 66 23.03 3.39 1.44
C THR A 66 23.95 3.54 0.23
N THR A 67 24.30 4.78 -0.11
CA THR A 67 25.23 5.07 -1.20
C THR A 67 26.67 4.84 -0.75
N CYS A 68 27.46 4.14 -1.55
CA CYS A 68 28.90 3.99 -1.33
C CYS A 68 29.62 5.31 -1.57
N LEU A 69 30.43 5.77 -0.61
CA LEU A 69 31.20 7.02 -0.73
C LEU A 69 32.36 6.93 -1.74
N GLN A 70 32.78 5.72 -2.12
CA GLN A 70 33.89 5.52 -3.07
C GLN A 70 33.42 5.46 -4.54
N CYS A 71 32.28 4.84 -4.82
CA CYS A 71 31.81 4.63 -6.20
C CYS A 71 30.38 5.10 -6.49
N GLY A 72 29.64 5.60 -5.48
CA GLY A 72 28.25 6.02 -5.65
C GLY A 72 27.22 4.89 -5.79
N HIS A 73 27.63 3.62 -5.71
CA HIS A 73 26.70 2.50 -5.83
C HIS A 73 25.73 2.42 -4.64
N ARG A 74 24.45 2.14 -4.90
CA ARG A 74 23.40 2.03 -3.87
C ARG A 74 23.30 0.61 -3.31
N ASN A 75 23.89 0.41 -2.15
CA ASN A 75 23.91 -0.87 -1.44
C ASN A 75 22.71 -0.98 -0.50
N VAL A 76 22.39 -2.20 -0.09
CA VAL A 76 21.38 -2.46 0.95
C VAL A 76 21.89 -1.91 2.29
N VAL A 77 21.00 -1.40 3.13
CA VAL A 77 21.40 -0.83 4.43
C VAL A 77 22.08 -1.93 5.27
N ARG A 78 23.19 -1.60 5.95
CA ARG A 78 24.07 -2.53 6.71
C ARG A 78 24.95 -3.48 5.92
N SER A 79 24.98 -3.44 4.58
CA SER A 79 26.03 -4.12 3.82
C SER A 79 27.41 -3.71 4.37
N LYS A 80 28.26 -4.69 4.71
CA LYS A 80 29.62 -4.42 5.24
C LYS A 80 30.53 -3.82 4.18
N TYR A 81 30.33 -4.24 2.94
CA TYR A 81 31.12 -3.83 1.78
C TYR A 81 30.19 -3.41 0.65
N CYS A 82 30.69 -2.56 -0.23
CA CYS A 82 29.99 -2.21 -1.44
C CYS A 82 29.93 -3.40 -2.41
N ASN A 83 28.73 -3.70 -2.92
CA ASN A 83 28.47 -4.76 -3.91
C ASN A 83 29.10 -4.48 -5.29
N GLN A 84 29.65 -3.29 -5.52
CA GLN A 84 30.28 -2.91 -6.79
C GLN A 84 31.80 -2.77 -6.69
N CYS A 85 32.32 -2.04 -5.70
CA CYS A 85 33.75 -1.75 -5.57
C CYS A 85 34.43 -2.40 -4.36
N ALA A 86 33.69 -3.20 -3.58
CA ALA A 86 34.15 -3.84 -2.34
C ALA A 86 34.65 -2.88 -1.23
N ALA A 87 34.54 -1.56 -1.39
CA ALA A 87 34.88 -0.60 -0.35
C ALA A 87 34.03 -0.84 0.92
N ALA A 88 34.65 -0.69 2.09
CA ALA A 88 33.94 -0.76 3.35
C ALA A 88 32.87 0.35 3.42
N LEU A 89 31.66 -0.01 3.84
CA LEU A 89 30.58 0.94 4.07
C LEU A 89 30.51 1.24 5.58
N GLU A 90 30.43 2.51 5.95
CA GLU A 90 30.24 2.91 7.35
C GLU A 90 28.88 2.43 7.85
N GLN A 91 28.91 1.45 8.75
CA GLN A 91 27.73 1.10 9.53
C GLN A 91 27.53 2.22 10.55
N GLN A 92 26.47 3.01 10.44
CA GLN A 92 26.09 3.90 11.54
C GLN A 92 26.04 3.06 12.82
N PRO A 93 26.71 3.49 13.91
CA PRO A 93 26.79 2.72 15.14
C PRO A 93 25.37 2.51 15.67
N VAL A 94 24.86 1.30 15.52
CA VAL A 94 23.60 0.89 16.14
C VAL A 94 23.89 0.83 17.63
N LYS A 95 23.31 1.76 18.40
CA LYS A 95 23.29 1.66 19.86
C LYS A 95 22.83 0.25 20.22
N THR A 96 23.68 -0.48 20.93
CA THR A 96 23.44 -1.82 21.44
C THR A 96 22.06 -1.92 22.09
N VAL A 97 21.13 -2.61 21.43
CA VAL A 97 19.94 -3.14 22.07
C VAL A 97 20.05 -4.65 21.97
N SER A 98 20.10 -5.25 23.15
CA SER A 98 20.20 -6.67 23.45
C SER A 98 19.14 -7.52 22.74
N GLN A 99 19.60 -8.60 22.10
CA GLN A 99 18.94 -9.91 21.95
C GLN A 99 17.43 -9.91 21.64
N ALA A 100 17.06 -9.83 20.36
CA ALA A 100 15.80 -10.35 19.78
C ALA A 100 15.84 -10.24 18.23
N ASP A 101 16.43 -11.23 17.56
CA ASP A 101 16.95 -11.11 16.18
C ASP A 101 15.96 -11.33 15.01
N ASP A 102 14.63 -11.35 15.22
CA ASP A 102 13.65 -11.49 14.11
C ASP A 102 12.86 -10.21 13.76
N GLU A 103 12.72 -9.25 14.69
CA GLU A 103 11.99 -8.00 14.40
C GLU A 103 12.83 -6.97 13.62
N HIS A 104 14.16 -7.11 13.61
CA HIS A 104 15.05 -6.10 13.05
C HIS A 104 15.13 -6.08 11.51
N ARG A 105 14.69 -7.15 10.83
CA ARG A 105 14.56 -7.20 9.36
C ARG A 105 13.46 -6.27 8.83
N GLN A 106 12.45 -5.96 9.65
CA GLN A 106 11.38 -5.05 9.25
C GLN A 106 11.83 -3.58 9.28
N ASN A 107 12.81 -3.24 10.14
CA ASN A 107 13.40 -1.89 10.25
C ASN A 107 14.26 -1.48 9.02
N GLU A 108 14.43 -2.37 8.05
CA GLU A 108 15.09 -2.04 6.78
C GLU A 108 14.12 -1.54 5.70
N HIS A 109 12.83 -1.88 5.84
CA HIS A 109 11.80 -1.40 4.93
C HIS A 109 11.18 -0.13 5.52
N LYS A 110 11.04 0.90 4.69
CA LYS A 110 10.29 2.09 5.05
C LYS A 110 9.13 2.25 4.08
N ASP A 111 8.00 2.66 4.62
CA ASP A 111 6.84 3.00 3.81
C ASP A 111 7.13 4.26 2.99
N ILE A 112 6.91 4.17 1.68
CA ILE A 112 7.09 5.26 0.72
C ILE A 112 5.98 6.30 0.92
N ALA A 113 4.77 5.83 1.21
CA ALA A 113 3.62 6.64 1.53
C ALA A 113 3.01 6.13 2.82
N HIS A 114 2.66 7.02 3.75
CA HIS A 114 1.96 6.66 4.97
C HIS A 114 1.00 7.77 5.38
N PRO A 115 -0.21 7.43 5.86
CA PRO A 115 -1.11 8.42 6.43
C PRO A 115 -0.50 8.97 7.71
N ILE A 116 -0.54 10.29 7.87
CA ILE A 116 0.01 10.98 9.05
C ILE A 116 -0.96 10.86 10.23
N THR A 117 -2.26 10.99 9.97
CA THR A 117 -3.30 10.98 11.00
C THR A 117 -3.98 9.61 11.09
N PRO A 118 -4.45 9.20 12.29
CA PRO A 118 -5.20 7.95 12.47
C PRO A 118 -6.52 7.96 11.69
N GLU A 119 -7.21 9.09 11.62
CA GLU A 119 -8.45 9.27 10.88
C GLU A 119 -8.26 8.96 9.38
N CYS A 120 -7.20 9.48 8.77
CA CYS A 120 -6.86 9.21 7.37
C CYS A 120 -6.51 7.73 7.16
N ARG A 121 -5.81 7.11 8.13
CA ARG A 121 -5.49 5.68 8.09
C ARG A 121 -6.76 4.83 8.06
N GLU A 122 -7.72 5.13 8.93
CA GLU A 122 -9.00 4.43 8.99
C GLU A 122 -9.82 4.65 7.72
N TYR A 123 -9.86 5.89 7.21
CA TYR A 123 -10.52 6.24 5.96
C TYR A 123 -9.99 5.43 4.78
N ILE A 124 -8.67 5.42 4.56
CA ILE A 124 -8.04 4.67 3.47
C ILE A 124 -8.29 3.16 3.66
N GLN A 125 -8.13 2.65 4.89
CA GLN A 125 -8.34 1.24 5.17
C GLN A 125 -9.78 0.81 4.85
N LYS A 126 -10.78 1.61 5.24
CA LYS A 126 -12.19 1.33 4.95
C LYS A 126 -12.46 1.31 3.45
N LYS A 127 -12.08 2.37 2.72
CA LYS A 127 -12.30 2.50 1.27
C LYS A 127 -11.67 1.36 0.48
N VAL A 128 -10.43 0.99 0.83
CA VAL A 128 -9.71 -0.10 0.14
C VAL A 128 -10.31 -1.47 0.44
N LEU A 129 -10.66 -1.75 1.71
CA LEU A 129 -11.24 -3.05 2.07
C LEU A 129 -12.65 -3.24 1.49
N GLU A 130 -13.43 -2.16 1.39
CA GLU A 130 -14.73 -2.16 0.72
C GLU A 130 -14.60 -2.52 -0.77
N ALA A 131 -13.74 -1.79 -1.50
CA ALA A 131 -13.45 -2.08 -2.91
C ALA A 131 -12.93 -3.51 -3.12
N TYR A 132 -12.08 -4.01 -2.22
CA TYR A 132 -11.59 -5.38 -2.26
C TYR A 132 -12.72 -6.41 -2.11
N LYS A 133 -13.64 -6.23 -1.16
CA LYS A 133 -14.77 -7.16 -0.96
C LYS A 133 -15.68 -7.22 -2.18
N LEU A 134 -15.98 -6.06 -2.77
CA LEU A 134 -16.74 -5.95 -4.03
C LEU A 134 -16.06 -6.71 -5.17
N GLU A 135 -14.74 -6.57 -5.30
CA GLU A 135 -14.01 -7.27 -6.36
C GLU A 135 -13.98 -8.78 -6.12
N VAL A 136 -13.84 -9.22 -4.87
CA VAL A 136 -13.90 -10.64 -4.51
C VAL A 136 -15.27 -11.25 -4.80
N SER A 137 -16.38 -10.52 -4.56
CA SER A 137 -17.72 -11.01 -4.89
C SER A 137 -17.98 -11.04 -6.39
N ASN A 138 -17.39 -10.13 -7.15
CA ASN A 138 -17.58 -10.03 -8.60
C ASN A 138 -16.67 -10.96 -9.41
N ALA A 139 -15.58 -11.46 -8.81
CA ALA A 139 -14.61 -12.28 -9.52
C ALA A 139 -15.18 -13.67 -9.88
N PRO A 140 -15.26 -14.04 -11.18
CA PRO A 140 -15.52 -15.42 -11.58
C PRO A 140 -14.38 -16.32 -11.08
N GLN A 141 -14.71 -17.54 -10.69
CA GLN A 141 -13.79 -18.50 -10.02
C GLN A 141 -12.65 -19.02 -10.92
N ASP A 142 -12.46 -18.50 -12.13
CA ASP A 142 -11.39 -18.92 -13.03
C ASP A 142 -10.62 -17.74 -13.64
N SER A 143 -9.31 -17.93 -13.68
CA SER A 143 -8.28 -16.92 -13.67
C SER A 143 -7.75 -16.59 -15.06
N ARG A 144 -7.56 -15.29 -15.34
CA ARG A 144 -6.43 -14.69 -16.08
C ARG A 144 -6.67 -13.19 -16.20
N HIS A 145 -5.73 -12.40 -15.67
CA HIS A 145 -5.54 -10.95 -15.81
C HIS A 145 -6.57 -10.18 -16.67
N VAL A 146 -7.55 -9.54 -16.02
CA VAL A 146 -8.37 -8.44 -16.54
C VAL A 146 -8.82 -7.68 -15.28
N GLY A 147 -8.81 -6.36 -15.12
CA GLY A 147 -8.86 -5.23 -16.04
C GLY A 147 -9.78 -4.23 -15.33
N VAL A 148 -9.18 -3.12 -14.88
CA VAL A 148 -9.71 -2.00 -14.08
C VAL A 148 -11.22 -1.74 -14.22
N ARG A 149 -11.95 -1.68 -13.09
CA ARG A 149 -13.24 -0.99 -12.99
C ARG A 149 -13.03 0.35 -12.28
N SER A 150 -13.25 1.44 -13.01
CA SER A 150 -13.28 2.81 -12.52
C SER A 150 -14.64 3.09 -11.85
N LEU A 151 -14.60 3.68 -10.65
CA LEU A 151 -15.77 4.18 -9.96
C LEU A 151 -16.19 5.51 -10.62
N SER A 152 -17.02 5.45 -11.65
CA SER A 152 -17.77 6.62 -12.12
C SER A 152 -19.14 6.19 -12.60
N ALA A 153 -20.17 6.83 -12.05
CA ALA A 153 -21.61 6.72 -12.30
C ALA A 153 -22.36 5.60 -11.54
N ALA A 154 -22.72 5.89 -10.29
CA ALA A 154 -24.08 5.62 -9.83
C ALA A 154 -24.88 6.90 -10.10
N GLU A 155 -25.89 6.83 -10.97
CA GLU A 155 -27.17 7.58 -10.94
C GLU A 155 -27.96 7.35 -12.26
N ASP A 156 -29.26 7.02 -12.11
CA ASP A 156 -30.39 7.08 -13.05
C ASP A 156 -30.42 6.09 -14.25
N VAL A 157 -31.47 5.30 -14.57
CA VAL A 157 -32.93 5.58 -14.61
C VAL A 157 -33.73 4.28 -14.36
N MET A 158 -34.81 4.43 -13.61
CA MET A 158 -35.91 3.49 -13.38
C MET A 158 -36.95 3.61 -14.52
N GLY A 159 -37.52 2.49 -14.99
CA GLY A 159 -38.66 2.43 -15.94
C GLY A 159 -38.38 1.51 -17.13
N ASP A 160 -39.27 0.70 -17.69
CA ASP A 160 -40.64 0.24 -17.39
C ASP A 160 -40.76 -1.10 -18.18
N ALA A 161 -41.27 -2.17 -17.57
CA ALA A 161 -42.57 -2.77 -17.85
C ALA A 161 -42.79 -3.31 -19.28
N ASP A 162 -43.01 -4.64 -19.32
CA ASP A 162 -43.83 -5.43 -20.25
C ASP A 162 -43.49 -5.50 -21.75
N PHE A 163 -43.25 -6.72 -22.23
CA PHE A 163 -43.52 -7.11 -23.61
C PHE A 163 -44.05 -8.55 -23.66
N GLU A 164 -45.37 -8.67 -23.87
CA GLU A 164 -45.95 -9.72 -24.72
C GLU A 164 -45.72 -9.36 -26.19
#